data_AF-A0A2A2QG91-F1
#
_entry.id   AF-A0A2A2QG91-F1
#
_cell.length_a   1.000
_cell.length_b   1.000
_cell.length_c   1.000
_cell.angle_alpha   90.00
_cell.angle_beta   90.00
_cell.angle_gamma   90.00
#
_symmetry.space_group_name_H-M   'P 1'
#
loop_
_entity.id
_entity.type
_entity.pdbx_description
1 polymer ?
#
loop_
_entity_poly.entity_id
_entity_poly.type
_entity_poly.pdbx_seq_one_letter_code
_entity_poly.pdbx_strand_id
1 'polypeptide(L)'
;MPSATATGRGSEEYDRRLRDTQEELERIQQQREELERERQELEELTNRKRVFVSQQIELTERLTSALTLIDRELYQIRNEADDLEQCRVCFADHLEKVQKINPENWTRENLSEKLEKAGMAIDIAADEYDQAASHFEGTRGGAIFGRASKKARSASRVRETTEFISNLRNGFAFNLPLLVLGGAALVVYYLK
;
A
#
# COMPACT_ATOMS: atom_id res chain seq x y z
N MET A 1 -25.93 -98.32 10.71
CA MET A 1 -26.48 -96.99 10.99
C MET A 1 -25.65 -96.37 12.11
N PRO A 2 -25.17 -95.11 12.06
CA PRO A 2 -25.13 -94.12 10.98
C PRO A 2 -23.72 -93.51 10.73
N SER A 3 -23.41 -93.16 9.47
CA SER A 3 -22.35 -92.22 9.07
C SER A 3 -23.02 -91.09 8.31
N ALA A 4 -23.25 -89.94 8.95
CA ALA A 4 -23.78 -88.73 8.32
C ALA A 4 -23.61 -87.50 9.23
N THR A 5 -22.37 -87.12 9.56
CA THR A 5 -22.10 -85.90 10.37
C THR A 5 -20.93 -85.06 9.88
N ALA A 6 -20.24 -85.43 8.79
CA ALA A 6 -19.03 -84.72 8.36
C ALA A 6 -19.28 -83.53 7.41
N THR A 7 -20.38 -83.53 6.64
CA THR A 7 -20.62 -82.55 5.56
C THR A 7 -21.24 -81.22 6.02
N GLY A 8 -21.96 -81.18 7.15
CA GLY A 8 -22.52 -79.93 7.70
C GLY A 8 -21.52 -79.07 8.50
N ARG A 9 -20.48 -79.70 9.05
CA ARG A 9 -19.46 -79.02 9.86
C ARG A 9 -18.55 -78.09 9.06
N GLY A 10 -18.21 -78.47 7.84
CA GLY A 10 -17.39 -77.64 6.94
C GLY A 10 -18.11 -76.37 6.50
N SER A 11 -19.38 -76.47 6.06
CA SER A 11 -20.16 -75.31 5.62
C SER A 11 -20.40 -74.30 6.72
N GLU A 12 -20.66 -74.76 7.96
CA GLU A 12 -20.82 -73.87 9.12
C GLU A 12 -19.52 -73.13 9.47
N GLU A 13 -18.36 -73.76 9.32
CA GLU A 13 -17.05 -73.13 9.55
C GLU A 13 -16.69 -72.12 8.44
N TYR A 14 -17.05 -72.40 7.19
CA TYR A 14 -16.92 -71.46 6.08
C TYR A 14 -17.83 -70.24 6.24
N ASP A 15 -19.09 -70.44 6.63
CA ASP A 15 -20.02 -69.34 6.92
C ASP A 15 -19.55 -68.47 8.08
N ARG A 16 -18.96 -69.09 9.11
CA ARG A 16 -18.35 -68.37 10.23
C ARG A 16 -17.17 -67.50 9.78
N ARG A 17 -16.23 -68.07 9.02
CA ARG A 17 -15.09 -67.32 8.47
C ARG A 17 -15.54 -66.21 7.54
N LEU A 18 -16.56 -66.45 6.71
CA LEU A 18 -17.11 -65.44 5.83
C LEU A 18 -17.70 -64.27 6.62
N ARG A 19 -18.47 -64.55 7.69
CA ARG A 19 -18.97 -63.52 8.61
C ARG A 19 -17.85 -62.78 9.32
N ASP A 20 -16.86 -63.49 9.87
CA ASP A 20 -15.71 -62.89 10.56
C ASP A 20 -14.94 -61.96 9.60
N THR A 21 -14.69 -62.40 8.36
CA THR A 21 -14.05 -61.56 7.33
C THR A 21 -14.89 -60.34 6.93
N GLN A 22 -16.21 -60.46 6.96
CA GLN A 22 -17.13 -59.38 6.60
C GLN A 22 -17.19 -58.32 7.71
N GLU A 23 -17.23 -58.75 8.97
CA GLU A 23 -17.09 -57.86 10.13
C GLU A 23 -15.72 -57.16 10.15
N GLU A 24 -14.65 -57.87 9.81
CA GLU A 24 -13.31 -57.27 9.72
C GLU A 24 -13.22 -56.25 8.58
N LEU A 25 -13.86 -56.53 7.44
CA LEU A 25 -13.95 -55.60 6.31
C LEU A 25 -14.69 -54.32 6.68
N GLU A 26 -15.82 -54.44 7.39
CA GLU A 26 -16.63 -53.32 7.86
C GLU A 26 -15.84 -52.45 8.85
N ARG A 27 -15.10 -53.06 9.79
CA ARG A 27 -14.22 -52.33 10.72
C ARG A 27 -13.13 -51.57 9.97
N ILE A 28 -12.49 -52.20 9.00
CA ILE A 28 -11.46 -51.55 8.17
C ILE A 28 -12.06 -50.40 7.36
N GLN A 29 -13.26 -50.56 6.80
CA GLN A 29 -13.94 -49.48 6.07
C GLN A 29 -14.28 -48.29 6.97
N GLN A 30 -14.79 -48.52 8.18
CA GLN A 30 -15.06 -47.46 9.14
C GLN A 30 -13.79 -46.70 9.52
N GLN A 31 -12.71 -47.41 9.81
CA GLN A 31 -11.40 -46.81 10.09
C GLN A 31 -10.86 -46.02 8.89
N ARG A 32 -11.08 -46.49 7.66
CA ARG A 32 -10.69 -45.76 6.44
C ARG A 32 -11.47 -44.47 6.29
N GLU A 33 -12.78 -44.48 6.53
CA GLU A 33 -13.63 -43.29 6.44
C GLU A 33 -13.26 -42.24 7.50
N GLU A 34 -13.00 -42.67 8.74
CA GLU A 34 -12.51 -41.77 9.80
C GLU A 34 -11.15 -41.16 9.43
N LEU A 35 -10.23 -41.98 8.94
CA LEU A 35 -8.91 -41.51 8.50
C LEU A 35 -9.00 -40.53 7.32
N GLU A 36 -9.92 -40.77 6.38
CA GLU A 36 -10.17 -39.85 5.26
C GLU A 36 -10.77 -38.52 5.72
N ARG A 37 -11.68 -38.53 6.69
CA ARG A 37 -12.19 -37.29 7.31
C ARG A 37 -11.07 -36.50 7.97
N GLU A 38 -10.27 -37.13 8.82
CA GLU A 38 -9.14 -36.46 9.48
C GLU A 38 -8.14 -35.92 8.46
N ARG A 39 -7.88 -36.66 7.37
CA ARG A 39 -7.04 -36.21 6.27
C ARG A 39 -7.58 -34.94 5.61
N GLN A 40 -8.87 -34.91 5.29
CA GLN A 40 -9.50 -33.74 4.68
C GLN A 40 -9.44 -32.52 5.59
N GLU A 41 -9.70 -32.68 6.89
CA GLU A 41 -9.60 -31.60 7.87
C GLU A 41 -8.17 -31.04 7.98
N LEU A 42 -7.17 -31.92 8.05
CA LEU A 42 -5.76 -31.52 8.08
C LEU A 42 -5.33 -30.81 6.79
N GLU A 43 -5.79 -31.28 5.64
CA GLU A 43 -5.51 -30.65 4.35
C GLU A 43 -6.14 -29.25 4.26
N GLU A 44 -7.38 -29.08 4.73
CA GLU A 44 -8.04 -27.78 4.77
C GLU A 44 -7.30 -26.80 5.68
N LEU A 45 -6.94 -27.22 6.90
CA LEU A 45 -6.17 -26.41 7.83
C LEU A 45 -4.80 -26.04 7.27
N THR A 46 -4.13 -26.98 6.60
CA THR A 46 -2.83 -26.74 5.97
C THR A 46 -2.95 -25.73 4.83
N ASN A 47 -3.99 -25.84 4.01
CA ASN A 47 -4.26 -24.89 2.94
C ASN A 47 -4.58 -23.49 3.50
N ARG A 48 -5.44 -23.41 4.51
CA ARG A 48 -5.79 -22.14 5.18
C ARG A 48 -4.56 -21.48 5.80
N LYS A 49 -3.68 -22.25 6.44
CA LYS A 49 -2.39 -21.77 6.97
C LYS A 49 -1.48 -21.25 5.86
N ARG A 50 -1.38 -21.96 4.72
CA ARG A 50 -0.57 -21.52 3.57
C ARG A 50 -1.06 -20.16 3.04
N VAL A 51 -2.38 -20.03 2.83
CA VAL A 51 -2.99 -18.78 2.38
C VAL A 51 -2.73 -17.65 3.37
N PHE A 52 -2.95 -17.89 4.67
CA PHE A 52 -2.69 -16.92 5.72
C PHE A 52 -1.23 -16.44 5.73
N VAL A 53 -0.26 -17.35 5.68
CA VAL A 53 1.17 -16.99 5.67
C VAL A 53 1.51 -16.18 4.42
N SER A 54 0.96 -16.54 3.25
CA SER A 54 1.15 -15.76 2.02
C SER A 54 0.62 -14.34 2.17
N GLN A 55 -0.58 -14.17 2.70
CA GLN A 55 -1.19 -12.85 2.94
C GLN A 55 -0.40 -12.04 3.97
N GLN A 56 0.07 -12.70 5.03
CA GLN A 56 0.89 -12.09 6.06
C GLN A 56 2.20 -11.54 5.47
N ILE A 57 2.90 -12.32 4.64
CA ILE A 57 4.14 -11.89 3.98
C ILE A 57 3.87 -10.69 3.06
N GLU A 58 2.87 -10.79 2.19
CA GLU A 58 2.52 -9.71 1.25
C GLU A 58 2.15 -8.41 1.97
N LEU A 59 1.35 -8.50 3.03
CA LEU A 59 0.96 -7.34 3.81
C LEU A 59 2.16 -6.74 4.56
N THR A 60 3.03 -7.59 5.12
CA THR A 60 4.24 -7.14 5.84
C THR A 60 5.18 -6.39 4.89
N GLU A 61 5.38 -6.89 3.67
CA GLU A 61 6.20 -6.23 2.66
C GLU A 61 5.62 -4.87 2.27
N ARG A 62 4.31 -4.80 2.00
CA ARG A 62 3.61 -3.55 1.69
C ARG A 62 3.71 -2.52 2.80
N LEU A 63 3.48 -2.94 4.04
CA LEU A 63 3.57 -2.05 5.20
C LEU A 63 5.00 -1.55 5.40
N THR A 64 6.00 -2.42 5.27
CA THR A 64 7.43 -2.04 5.40
C THR A 64 7.84 -1.03 4.33
N SER A 65 7.41 -1.26 3.09
CA SER A 65 7.65 -0.33 1.98
C SER A 65 6.99 1.02 2.23
N ALA A 66 5.71 1.02 2.64
CA ALA A 66 4.97 2.24 2.94
C ALA A 66 5.61 3.03 4.10
N LEU A 67 6.02 2.37 5.18
CA LEU A 67 6.71 3.00 6.30
C LEU A 67 7.99 3.71 5.84
N THR A 68 8.81 3.04 5.03
CA THR A 68 10.06 3.61 4.50
C THR A 68 9.80 4.87 3.66
N LEU A 69 8.76 4.86 2.83
CA LEU A 69 8.36 6.01 2.03
C LEU A 69 7.85 7.17 2.90
N ILE A 70 7.04 6.85 3.91
CA ILE A 70 6.53 7.85 4.87
C ILE A 70 7.68 8.50 5.63
N ASP A 71 8.64 7.72 6.14
CA ASP A 71 9.79 8.25 6.87
C ASP A 71 10.64 9.19 6.00
N ARG A 72 10.83 8.84 4.72
CA ARG A 72 11.50 9.69 3.74
C ARG A 72 10.76 11.01 3.50
N GLU A 73 9.44 10.95 3.29
CA GLU A 73 8.61 12.14 3.10
C GLU A 73 8.58 13.02 4.36
N LEU A 74 8.49 12.42 5.55
CA LEU A 74 8.55 13.15 6.82
C LEU A 74 9.89 13.88 6.99
N TYR A 75 11.00 13.23 6.61
CA TYR A 75 12.31 13.87 6.62
C TYR A 75 12.38 15.05 5.64
N GLN A 76 11.86 14.89 4.42
CA GLN A 76 11.82 15.97 3.44
C GLN A 76 10.97 17.15 3.92
N ILE A 77 9.79 16.90 4.49
CA ILE A 77 8.92 17.93 5.04
C ILE A 77 9.59 18.67 6.20
N ARG A 78 10.32 17.97 7.07
CA ARG A 78 11.07 18.61 8.16
C ARG A 78 12.15 19.55 7.62
N ASN A 79 12.92 19.10 6.64
CA ASN A 79 13.94 19.97 6.02
C ASN A 79 13.30 21.19 5.33
N GLU A 80 12.21 21.00 4.57
CA GLU A 80 11.48 22.10 3.95
C GLU A 80 10.93 23.10 4.99
N ALA A 81 10.50 22.61 6.16
CA ALA A 81 10.05 23.45 7.27
C ALA A 81 11.20 24.24 7.89
N ASP A 82 12.37 23.62 8.07
CA ASP A 82 13.57 24.28 8.60
C ASP A 82 14.06 25.37 7.64
N ASP A 83 14.06 25.12 6.33
CA ASP A 83 14.39 26.12 5.30
C ASP A 83 13.44 27.33 5.36
N LEU A 84 12.13 27.06 5.52
CA LEU A 84 11.12 28.11 5.65
C LEU A 84 11.29 28.92 6.95
N GLU A 85 11.66 28.28 8.06
CA GLU A 85 11.90 29.01 9.31
C GLU A 85 13.15 29.90 9.20
N GLN A 86 14.22 29.43 8.56
CA GLN A 86 15.39 30.26 8.29
C GLN A 86 15.04 31.47 7.40
N CYS A 87 14.28 31.24 6.33
CA CYS A 87 13.78 32.30 5.47
C CYS A 87 12.91 33.31 6.24
N ARG A 88 12.02 32.83 7.11
CA ARG A 88 11.18 33.66 7.98
C ARG A 88 12.02 34.57 8.89
N VAL A 89 13.06 34.03 9.54
CA VAL A 89 13.95 34.81 10.41
C VAL A 89 14.69 35.88 9.60
N CYS A 90 15.23 35.51 8.43
CA CYS A 90 15.90 36.46 7.52
C CYS A 90 14.97 37.61 7.11
N PHE A 91 13.75 37.28 6.68
CA PHE A 91 12.76 38.28 6.28
C PHE A 91 12.31 39.19 7.43
N ALA A 92 12.20 38.66 8.65
CA ALA A 92 11.87 39.47 9.82
C ALA A 92 12.95 40.53 10.09
N ASP A 93 14.24 40.16 9.97
CA ASP A 93 15.37 41.09 10.13
C ASP A 93 15.39 42.17 9.02
N HIS A 94 15.19 41.78 7.76
CA HIS A 94 15.07 42.74 6.66
C HIS A 94 13.87 43.68 6.83
N LEU A 95 12.71 43.16 7.23
CA LEU A 95 11.52 43.96 7.47
C LEU A 95 11.74 44.97 8.60
N GLU A 96 12.38 44.57 9.71
CA GLU A 96 12.72 45.47 10.80
C GLU A 96 13.65 46.61 10.33
N LYS A 97 14.67 46.30 9.52
CA LYS A 97 15.57 47.32 8.94
C LYS A 97 14.81 48.31 8.07
N VAL A 98 13.94 47.82 7.19
CA VAL A 98 13.13 48.66 6.29
C VAL A 98 12.15 49.54 7.07
N GLN A 99 11.48 48.99 8.09
CA GLN A 99 10.52 49.74 8.91
C GLN A 99 11.17 50.84 9.76
N LYS A 100 12.44 50.70 10.14
CA LYS A 100 13.19 51.73 10.87
C LYS A 100 13.61 52.91 9.99
N ILE A 101 13.49 52.81 8.67
CA ILE A 101 13.79 53.91 7.75
C ILE A 101 12.73 55.00 7.93
N ASN A 102 13.13 56.15 8.47
CA ASN A 102 12.26 57.31 8.63
C ASN A 102 12.88 58.55 7.96
N PRO A 103 12.51 58.84 6.70
CA PRO A 103 13.04 59.98 5.94
C PRO A 103 12.75 61.35 6.56
N GLU A 104 11.66 61.49 7.32
CA GLU A 104 11.23 62.76 7.94
C GLU A 104 12.22 63.27 9.00
N ASN A 105 13.03 62.38 9.58
CA ASN A 105 14.01 62.72 10.62
C ASN A 105 15.40 63.06 10.04
N TRP A 106 15.54 63.20 8.73
CA TRP A 106 16.82 63.44 8.08
C TRP A 106 17.09 64.94 7.91
N THR A 107 18.34 65.34 8.12
CA THR A 107 18.78 66.73 7.93
C THR A 107 19.43 66.86 6.56
N ARG A 108 19.45 68.07 5.98
CA ARG A 108 20.04 68.32 4.65
C ARG A 108 21.50 67.87 4.54
N GLU A 109 22.24 67.94 5.65
CA GLU A 109 23.66 67.56 5.74
C GLU A 109 23.89 66.05 5.65
N ASN A 110 22.96 65.23 6.14
CA ASN A 110 23.06 63.77 6.14
C ASN A 110 22.11 63.07 5.16
N LEU A 111 21.30 63.85 4.43
CA LEU A 111 20.26 63.34 3.54
C LEU A 111 20.83 62.41 2.47
N SER A 112 21.90 62.81 1.78
CA SER A 112 22.51 62.03 0.70
C SER A 112 23.01 60.67 1.20
N GLU A 113 23.75 60.66 2.31
CA GLU A 113 24.32 59.44 2.89
C GLU A 113 23.22 58.49 3.41
N LYS A 114 22.19 59.05 4.08
CA LYS A 114 21.09 58.25 4.60
C LYS A 114 20.21 57.69 3.49
N LEU A 115 19.99 58.43 2.41
CA LEU A 115 19.26 57.96 1.24
C LEU A 115 19.98 56.80 0.57
N GLU A 116 21.31 56.90 0.40
CA GLU A 116 22.12 55.83 -0.16
C GLU A 116 22.08 54.56 0.70
N LYS A 117 22.25 54.71 2.03
CA LYS A 117 22.16 53.60 2.97
C LYS A 117 20.78 52.95 3.01
N ALA A 118 19.72 53.75 2.99
CA ALA A 118 18.34 53.27 2.96
C ALA A 118 18.04 52.53 1.63
N GLY A 119 18.50 53.08 0.51
CA GLY A 119 18.38 52.44 -0.81
C GLY A 119 19.07 51.08 -0.83
N MET A 120 20.33 51.02 -0.38
CA MET A 120 21.08 49.76 -0.29
C MET A 120 20.36 48.73 0.61
N ALA A 121 19.78 49.14 1.74
CA ALA A 121 19.05 48.25 2.61
C ALA A 121 17.78 47.66 1.96
N ILE A 122 17.09 48.45 1.12
CA ILE A 122 15.92 48.02 0.35
C ILE A 122 16.36 47.06 -0.77
N ASP A 123 17.43 47.40 -1.50
CA ASP A 123 17.94 46.57 -2.60
C ASP A 123 18.37 45.19 -2.09
N ILE A 124 19.10 45.13 -0.96
CA ILE A 124 19.48 43.85 -0.34
C ILE A 124 18.22 43.04 0.06
N ALA A 125 17.20 43.68 0.63
CA ALA A 125 15.97 42.99 1.02
C ALA A 125 15.19 42.46 -0.20
N ALA A 126 15.20 43.19 -1.31
CA ALA A 126 14.57 42.76 -2.56
C ALA A 126 15.32 41.57 -3.18
N ASP A 127 16.64 41.64 -3.25
CA ASP A 127 17.48 40.55 -3.75
C ASP A 127 17.30 39.27 -2.93
N GLU A 128 17.26 39.38 -1.59
CA GLU A 128 17.04 38.25 -0.69
C GLU A 128 15.65 37.64 -0.89
N TYR A 129 14.62 38.46 -1.11
CA TYR A 129 13.28 37.98 -1.42
C TYR A 129 13.23 37.19 -2.73
N ASP A 130 13.87 37.69 -3.79
CA ASP A 130 13.92 37.02 -5.09
C ASP A 130 14.74 35.73 -5.03
N GLN A 131 15.84 35.72 -4.29
CA GLN A 131 16.63 34.52 -4.03
C GLN A 131 15.80 33.45 -3.30
N ALA A 132 15.11 33.81 -2.21
CA ALA A 132 14.22 32.91 -1.51
C ALA A 132 13.08 32.39 -2.42
N ALA A 133 12.44 33.28 -3.20
CA ALA A 133 11.39 32.90 -4.13
C ALA A 133 11.88 31.86 -5.16
N SER A 134 13.12 31.99 -5.63
CA SER A 134 13.75 31.02 -6.53
C SER A 134 14.15 29.72 -5.83
N HIS A 135 14.64 29.77 -4.59
CA HIS A 135 14.99 28.59 -3.78
C HIS A 135 13.76 27.69 -3.57
N PHE A 136 12.61 28.30 -3.28
CA PHE A 136 11.36 27.57 -3.07
C PHE A 136 10.61 27.23 -4.36
N GLU A 137 11.10 27.66 -5.54
CA GLU A 137 10.50 27.40 -6.85
C GLU A 137 10.60 25.91 -7.23
N GLY A 138 9.65 25.11 -6.73
CA GLY A 138 9.68 23.65 -6.90
C GLY A 138 9.19 22.90 -5.67
N THR A 139 9.34 23.52 -4.50
CA THR A 139 8.93 22.98 -3.19
C THR A 139 7.46 23.27 -2.89
N ARG A 140 6.98 22.78 -1.74
CA ARG A 140 5.66 23.13 -1.21
C ARG A 140 5.55 24.62 -0.84
N GLY A 141 6.66 25.23 -0.43
CA GLY A 141 6.77 26.64 -0.03
C GLY A 141 6.66 27.63 -1.19
N GLY A 142 6.85 27.22 -2.44
CA GLY A 142 6.82 28.12 -3.60
C GLY A 142 5.49 28.87 -3.79
N ALA A 143 4.38 28.35 -3.24
CA ALA A 143 3.09 29.04 -3.27
C ALA A 143 3.09 30.35 -2.45
N ILE A 144 3.92 30.46 -1.42
CA ILE A 144 4.08 31.66 -0.59
C ILE A 144 4.56 32.84 -1.44
N PHE A 145 5.41 32.55 -2.43
CA PHE A 145 6.02 33.52 -3.33
C PHE A 145 5.24 33.71 -4.65
N GLY A 146 4.06 33.11 -4.78
CA GLY A 146 3.30 33.10 -6.04
C GLY A 146 3.92 32.24 -7.15
N ARG A 147 4.97 31.45 -6.83
CA ARG A 147 5.73 30.58 -7.74
C ARG A 147 5.46 29.10 -7.48
N ALA A 148 4.18 28.74 -7.28
CA ALA A 148 3.81 27.38 -6.94
C ALA A 148 4.23 26.37 -8.02
N SER A 149 4.93 25.32 -7.61
CA SER A 149 5.36 24.21 -8.48
C SER A 149 4.17 23.45 -9.10
N LYS A 150 4.21 23.20 -10.42
CA LYS A 150 3.26 22.31 -11.10
C LYS A 150 3.33 20.86 -10.58
N LYS A 151 4.41 20.47 -9.90
CA LYS A 151 4.68 19.12 -9.39
C LYS A 151 3.89 18.78 -8.11
N ALA A 152 3.56 19.78 -7.28
CA ALA A 152 2.67 19.59 -6.14
C ALA A 152 1.25 19.15 -6.57
N ARG A 153 0.79 19.59 -7.75
CA ARG A 153 -0.47 19.14 -8.37
C ARG A 153 -0.38 17.75 -9.03
N SER A 154 0.82 17.29 -9.39
CA SER A 154 0.98 15.97 -10.01
C SER A 154 1.09 14.85 -8.97
N ALA A 155 1.64 15.12 -7.79
CA ALA A 155 1.71 14.12 -6.70
C ALA A 155 0.32 13.66 -6.22
N SER A 156 -0.68 14.57 -6.15
CA SER A 156 -2.06 14.17 -5.85
C SER A 156 -2.68 13.33 -6.99
N ARG A 157 -2.37 13.69 -8.24
CA ARG A 157 -2.88 13.00 -9.43
C ARG A 157 -2.29 11.60 -9.63
N VAL A 158 -1.03 11.39 -9.27
CA VAL A 158 -0.35 10.08 -9.30
C VAL A 158 -0.91 9.12 -8.25
N ARG A 159 -1.26 9.64 -7.06
CA ARG A 159 -1.94 8.88 -6.01
C ARG A 159 -3.33 8.42 -6.46
N GLU A 160 -4.13 9.29 -7.08
CA GLU A 160 -5.42 8.91 -7.68
C GLU A 160 -5.28 7.85 -8.78
N THR A 161 -4.27 7.96 -9.66
CA THR A 161 -4.07 6.95 -10.71
C THR A 161 -3.63 5.58 -10.18
N THR A 162 -2.83 5.54 -9.11
CA THR A 162 -2.41 4.28 -8.48
C THR A 162 -3.60 3.61 -7.78
N GLU A 163 -4.45 4.39 -7.10
CA GLU A 163 -5.70 3.92 -6.50
C GLU A 163 -6.71 3.43 -7.58
N PHE A 164 -6.83 4.15 -8.71
CA PHE A 164 -7.67 3.74 -9.84
C PHE A 164 -7.20 2.43 -10.49
N ILE A 165 -5.90 2.29 -10.78
CA ILE A 165 -5.34 1.06 -11.37
C ILE A 165 -5.47 -0.13 -10.41
N SER A 166 -5.25 0.10 -9.10
CA SER A 166 -5.48 -0.91 -8.05
C SER A 166 -6.94 -1.38 -8.03
N ASN A 167 -7.90 -0.44 -8.09
CA ASN A 167 -9.33 -0.74 -8.08
C ASN A 167 -9.80 -1.40 -9.39
N LEU A 168 -9.24 -1.00 -10.53
CA LEU A 168 -9.53 -1.61 -11.83
C LEU A 168 -9.01 -3.05 -11.91
N ARG A 169 -7.81 -3.32 -11.37
CA ARG A 169 -7.24 -4.67 -11.28
C ARG A 169 -8.10 -5.57 -10.38
N ASN A 170 -8.57 -5.05 -9.26
CA ASN A 170 -9.46 -5.78 -8.36
C ASN A 170 -10.86 -6.02 -8.98
N GLY A 171 -11.35 -5.11 -9.83
CA GLY A 171 -12.59 -5.31 -10.61
C GLY A 171 -12.46 -6.34 -11.74
N PHE A 172 -11.28 -6.45 -12.36
CA PHE A 172 -11.04 -7.43 -13.43
C PHE A 172 -10.99 -8.88 -12.93
N ALA A 173 -10.52 -9.11 -11.70
CA ALA A 173 -10.46 -10.43 -11.09
C ALA A 173 -11.86 -11.06 -10.87
N PHE A 174 -12.92 -10.24 -10.73
CA PHE A 174 -14.28 -10.71 -10.48
C PHE A 174 -15.10 -10.96 -11.76
N ASN A 175 -14.77 -10.30 -12.87
CA ASN A 175 -15.49 -10.43 -14.15
C ASN A 175 -14.86 -11.41 -15.15
N LEU A 176 -13.61 -11.82 -14.93
CA LEU A 176 -12.88 -12.74 -15.81
C LEU A 176 -13.60 -14.10 -16.03
N PRO A 177 -14.20 -14.75 -15.01
CA PRO A 177 -14.93 -16.00 -15.22
C PRO A 177 -16.19 -15.85 -16.10
N LEU A 178 -16.92 -14.74 -15.95
CA LEU A 178 -18.14 -14.43 -16.72
C LEU A 178 -17.81 -14.10 -18.18
N LEU A 179 -16.72 -13.38 -18.43
CA LEU A 179 -16.29 -12.98 -19.76
C LEU A 179 -15.75 -14.17 -20.56
N VAL A 180 -15.04 -15.09 -19.90
CA VAL A 180 -14.57 -16.34 -20.50
C VAL A 180 -15.73 -17.29 -20.82
N LEU A 181 -16.68 -17.47 -19.89
CA LEU A 181 -17.88 -18.28 -20.13
C LEU A 181 -18.78 -17.69 -21.22
N GLY A 182 -18.99 -16.38 -21.21
CA GLY A 182 -19.76 -15.67 -22.24
C GLY A 182 -19.10 -15.76 -23.62
N GLY A 183 -17.79 -15.59 -23.70
CA GLY A 183 -17.02 -15.76 -24.94
C GLY A 183 -17.08 -17.18 -25.49
N ALA A 184 -16.93 -18.19 -24.63
CA ALA A 184 -17.03 -19.60 -25.02
C ALA A 184 -18.43 -19.94 -25.57
N ALA A 185 -19.50 -19.45 -24.94
CA ALA A 185 -20.87 -19.64 -25.41
C ALA A 185 -21.11 -18.99 -26.79
N LEU A 186 -20.55 -17.81 -27.02
CA LEU A 186 -20.67 -17.07 -28.27
C LEU A 186 -19.92 -17.77 -29.42
N VAL A 187 -18.74 -18.33 -29.13
CA VAL A 187 -17.97 -19.15 -30.09
C VAL A 187 -18.73 -20.43 -30.46
N VAL A 188 -19.34 -21.11 -29.49
CA VAL A 188 -20.17 -22.31 -29.74
C VAL A 188 -21.41 -21.98 -30.56
N TYR A 189 -22.02 -20.81 -30.34
CA TYR A 189 -23.18 -20.34 -31.13
C TYR A 189 -22.81 -20.04 -32.59
N TYR A 190 -21.60 -19.51 -32.83
CA TYR A 190 -21.16 -19.17 -34.19
C TYR A 190 -20.59 -20.35 -34.99
N LEU A 191 -20.15 -21.41 -34.31
CA LEU A 191 -19.62 -22.64 -34.91
C LEU A 191 -20.68 -23.72 -35.17
N LYS A 192 -21.94 -23.44 -34.83
CA LYS A 192 -23.09 -24.34 -34.98
C LYS A 192 -24.09 -23.77 -35.97
#